data_AF-A0A2D5SAQ4-F1
#
_entry.id   AF-A0A2D5SAQ4-F1
#
_cell.length_a   1.000
_cell.length_b   1.000
_cell.length_c   1.000
_cell.angle_alpha   90.00
_cell.angle_beta   90.00
_cell.angle_gamma   90.00
#
_symmetry.space_group_name_H-M   'P 1'
#
loop_
_entity.id
_entity.type
_entity.pdbx_description
1 polymer ?
#
loop_
_entity_poly.entity_id
_entity_poly.type
_entity_poly.pdbx_seq_one_letter_code
_entity_poly.pdbx_strand_id
1 'polypeptide(L)' 'MVQTELDRLVADATGEDVHDIHRRGFSLADPAETNFDPEPDCQPPLVVDWDELEARRYETSAWRRPHEPTPT' A
#
# COMPACT_ATOMS: atom_id res chain seq x y z
N MET A 1 -26.81 3.40 -13.67
CA MET A 1 -26.00 2.20 -13.94
C MET A 1 -25.99 1.37 -12.67
N VAL A 2 -26.16 0.05 -12.78
CA VAL A 2 -26.12 -0.88 -11.63
C VAL A 2 -24.86 -1.74 -11.69
N GLN A 3 -24.43 -2.34 -10.57
CA GLN A 3 -23.15 -3.08 -10.47
C GLN A 3 -22.97 -4.13 -11.58
N THR A 4 -24.01 -4.90 -11.87
CA THR A 4 -23.98 -5.94 -12.91
C THR A 4 -23.75 -5.36 -14.32
N GLU A 5 -24.14 -4.12 -14.54
CA GLU A 5 -23.95 -3.41 -15.82
C GLU A 5 -22.49 -2.95 -15.96
N LEU A 6 -21.88 -2.46 -14.86
CA LEU A 6 -20.45 -2.18 -14.81
C LEU A 6 -19.62 -3.44 -15.10
N ASP A 7 -19.91 -4.54 -14.41
CA ASP A 7 -19.17 -5.79 -14.56
C ASP A 7 -19.20 -6.31 -16.01
N ARG A 8 -20.36 -6.18 -16.68
CA ARG A 8 -20.52 -6.53 -18.11
C ARG A 8 -19.74 -5.60 -19.03
N LEU A 9 -19.75 -4.29 -18.78
CA LEU A 9 -19.01 -3.32 -19.59
C LEU A 9 -17.49 -3.52 -19.47
N VAL A 10 -17.01 -3.82 -18.27
CA VAL A 10 -15.60 -4.13 -18.03
C VAL A 10 -15.21 -5.43 -18.72
N ALA A 11 -16.02 -6.48 -18.59
CA ALA A 11 -15.80 -7.76 -19.27
C ALA A 11 -15.78 -7.61 -20.81
N ASP A 12 -16.70 -6.83 -21.38
CA ASP A 12 -16.74 -6.55 -22.82
C ASP A 12 -15.49 -5.78 -23.30
N ALA A 13 -15.05 -4.79 -22.52
CA ALA A 13 -13.87 -3.99 -22.84
C ALA A 13 -12.54 -4.75 -22.71
N THR A 14 -12.43 -5.69 -21.77
CA THR A 14 -11.19 -6.43 -21.51
C THR A 14 -11.17 -7.84 -22.11
N GLY A 15 -12.32 -8.37 -22.55
CA GLY A 15 -12.47 -9.75 -23.01
C GLY A 15 -12.38 -10.78 -21.88
N GLU A 16 -12.53 -10.35 -20.63
CA GLU A 16 -12.44 -11.21 -19.45
C GLU A 16 -13.81 -11.72 -19.00
N ASP A 17 -13.84 -12.76 -18.18
CA ASP A 17 -15.10 -13.30 -17.67
C ASP A 17 -15.73 -12.38 -16.61
N VAL A 18 -17.05 -12.23 -16.66
CA VAL A 18 -17.81 -11.37 -15.74
C VAL A 18 -17.61 -11.78 -14.28
N HIS A 19 -17.48 -13.08 -13.99
CA HIS A 19 -17.23 -13.57 -12.64
C HIS A 19 -15.81 -13.23 -12.16
N ASP A 20 -14.83 -13.17 -13.06
CA ASP A 20 -13.47 -12.75 -12.75
C ASP A 20 -13.41 -11.25 -12.45
N ILE A 21 -14.12 -10.43 -13.23
CA ILE A 21 -14.28 -9.00 -12.96
C ILE A 21 -14.99 -8.77 -11.63
N HIS A 22 -16.08 -9.49 -11.37
CA HIS A 22 -16.82 -9.39 -10.11
C HIS A 22 -15.93 -9.74 -8.90
N ARG A 23 -15.13 -10.80 -9.02
CA ARG A 23 -14.19 -11.23 -7.96
C ARG A 23 -13.09 -10.20 -7.67
N ARG A 24 -12.73 -9.34 -8.64
CA ARG A 24 -11.74 -8.27 -8.44
C ARG A 24 -12.25 -7.11 -7.59
N GLY A 25 -13.58 -7.00 -7.41
CA GLY A 25 -14.16 -6.02 -6.50
C GLY A 25 -14.26 -4.60 -7.07
N PHE A 26 -14.42 -4.46 -8.40
CA PHE A 26 -14.84 -3.17 -8.94
C PHE A 26 -16.21 -2.80 -8.37
N SER A 27 -16.33 -1.60 -7.81
CA SER A 27 -17.59 -1.11 -7.26
C SER A 27 -17.96 0.20 -7.92
N LEU A 28 -19.26 0.42 -8.15
CA LEU A 28 -19.76 1.74 -8.47
C LEU A 28 -19.63 2.63 -7.24
N ALA A 29 -18.74 3.62 -7.31
CA ALA A 29 -18.72 4.71 -6.34
C ALA A 29 -19.88 5.67 -6.65
N ASP A 30 -20.70 5.98 -5.64
CA ASP A 30 -21.63 7.09 -5.74
C ASP A 30 -20.84 8.39 -5.59
N PRO A 31 -20.83 9.29 -6.60
CA PRO A 31 -20.11 10.56 -6.50
C PRO A 31 -20.63 11.48 -5.37
N ALA A 32 -21.83 11.27 -4.85
CA ALA A 32 -22.35 11.96 -3.67
C ALA A 32 -21.91 11.29 -2.34
N GLU A 33 -21.45 10.03 -2.38
CA GLU A 33 -20.94 9.28 -1.24
C GLU A 33 -19.42 9.40 -1.20
N THR A 34 -18.94 10.57 -0.76
CA THR A 34 -17.50 10.92 -0.67
C THR A 34 -16.73 10.07 0.37
N ASN A 35 -17.44 9.36 1.25
CA ASN A 35 -16.87 8.59 2.35
C ASN A 35 -16.67 7.10 2.01
N PHE A 36 -16.40 6.79 0.73
CA PHE A 36 -16.21 5.41 0.25
C PHE A 36 -14.86 4.81 0.68
N ASP A 37 -13.90 5.68 1.02
CA ASP A 37 -12.66 5.31 1.66
C ASP A 37 -12.65 5.89 3.08
N PRO A 38 -13.05 5.12 4.10
CA PRO A 38 -12.78 5.46 5.49
C PRO A 38 -11.31 5.17 5.78
N GLU A 39 -10.39 5.70 4.97
CA GLU A 39 -9.00 5.81 5.36
C GLU A 39 -9.02 6.54 6.70
N PRO A 40 -8.51 5.94 7.79
CA PRO A 40 -8.46 6.63 9.05
C PRO A 40 -7.47 7.78 8.89
N ASP A 41 -8.00 8.97 8.62
CA ASP A 41 -7.33 10.28 8.55
C ASP A 41 -6.49 10.60 9.81
N CYS A 42 -6.62 9.78 10.86
CA CYS A 42 -5.89 9.87 12.12
C CYS A 42 -4.60 9.03 12.17
N GLN A 43 -4.18 8.38 11.09
CA GLN A 43 -2.89 7.70 11.06
C GLN A 43 -1.78 8.76 11.09
N PRO A 44 -0.76 8.63 11.97
CA PRO A 44 0.41 9.47 11.86
C PRO A 44 1.03 9.28 10.47
N PRO A 45 1.69 10.32 9.91
CA PRO A 45 2.31 10.23 8.60
C PRO A 45 3.18 8.97 8.51
N LEU A 46 2.87 8.06 7.58
CA LEU A 46 3.69 6.88 7.29
C LEU A 46 4.93 7.25 6.46
N VAL A 47 5.42 8.48 6.64
CA VAL A 47 6.62 9.00 5.98
C VAL A 47 7.81 8.70 6.88
N VAL A 48 8.75 7.92 6.34
CA VAL A 48 10.00 7.58 7.01
C VAL A 48 11.10 8.49 6.46
N ASP A 49 11.77 9.23 7.33
CA ASP A 49 13.06 9.84 7.01
C ASP A 49 14.12 8.74 6.99
N TRP A 50 14.60 8.41 5.78
CA TRP A 50 15.58 7.35 5.58
C TRP A 50 16.96 7.73 6.09
N ASP A 51 17.34 9.01 6.01
CA ASP A 51 18.63 9.50 6.48
C ASP A 51 18.70 9.43 8.01
N GLU A 52 17.63 9.83 8.71
CA GLU A 52 17.51 9.72 10.17
C GLU A 52 17.47 8.25 10.63
N LEU A 53 16.68 7.41 9.95
CA LEU A 53 16.57 5.99 10.28
C LEU A 53 17.90 5.26 10.12
N GLU A 54 18.65 5.58 9.07
CA GLU A 54 19.97 5.01 8.80
C GLU A 54 21.00 5.49 9.82
N ALA A 55 21.03 6.79 10.16
CA ALA A 55 21.88 7.33 11.22
C ALA A 55 21.66 6.61 12.57
N ARG A 56 20.40 6.42 12.98
CA ARG A 56 20.05 5.69 14.21
C ARG A 56 20.46 4.22 14.17
N ARG A 57 20.37 3.56 13.00
CA ARG A 57 20.86 2.18 12.82
C ARG A 57 22.38 2.11 12.98
N TYR A 58 23.12 3.11 12.49
CA TYR A 58 24.56 3.21 12.67
C TYR A 58 24.95 3.48 14.13
N GLU A 59 24.25 4.36 14.83
CA GLU A 59 24.47 4.63 16.26
C GLU A 59 24.18 3.39 17.13
N THR A 60 23.13 2.64 16.80
CA THR A 60 22.77 1.40 17.50
C THR A 60 23.75 0.25 17.20
N SER A 61 24.28 0.18 15.96
CA SER A 61 25.26 -0.84 15.56
C SER A 61 26.70 -0.48 15.95
N ALA A 62 27.00 0.79 16.26
CA ALA A 62 28.29 1.22 16.78
C ALA A 62 28.62 0.57 18.14
N TRP A 63 27.62 0.12 18.90
CA TRP A 63 27.80 -0.64 20.14
C TRP A 63 28.04 -2.15 19.94
N ARG A 64 27.96 -2.67 18.71
CA ARG A 64 28.26 -4.09 18.40
C ARG A 64 29.53 -4.20 17.55
N ARG A 65 30.65 -3.70 18.07
CA ARG A 65 31.98 -4.12 17.61
C ARG A 65 32.60 -5.06 18.65
N PRO A 66 32.77 -6.37 18.37
CA PRO A 66 33.87 -7.09 18.98
C PRO A 66 35.16 -6.44 18.48
N HIS A 67 36.00 -6.06 19.43
CA HIS A 67 37.41 -5.76 19.27
C HIS A 67 38.08 -6.79 18.34
N GLU A 68 38.75 -6.33 17.30
CA GLU A 68 39.83 -7.11 16.70
C GLU A 68 41.07 -6.21 16.65
N PRO A 69 42.12 -6.50 17.43
CA PRO A 69 43.44 -5.98 17.14
C PRO A 69 44.06 -6.84 16.03
N THR A 70 44.36 -6.23 14.89
CA THR A 70 45.42 -6.69 13.97
C THR A 70 46.72 -5.97 14.35
N PRO A 71 47.94 -6.39 13.96
CA PRO A 71 48.52 -7.73 13.72
C PRO A 71 49.86 -7.94 14.50
N THR A 72 50.36 -9.18 14.63
CA THR A 72 51.78 -9.60 14.46
C THR A 72 51.82 -11.12 14.34
#